data_AF-A0A8S0GUX7-F1
#
_entry.id   AF-A0A8S0GUX7-F1
#
_cell.length_a   1.000
_cell.length_b   1.000
_cell.length_c   1.000
_cell.angle_alpha   90.00
_cell.angle_beta   90.00
_cell.angle_gamma   90.00
#
_symmetry.space_group_name_H-M   'P 1'
#
loop_
_entity.id
_entity.type
_entity.pdbx_description
1 polymer ?
#
loop_
_entity_poly.entity_id
_entity_poly.type
_entity_poly.pdbx_seq_one_letter_code
_entity_poly.pdbx_strand_id
1 'polypeptide(L)' 'MSIVLKMAACNGQPVAKISDEAGKTHCKDPNFVAYLRHVFQVPAQPGKE' A
#
# COMPACT_ATOMS: atom_id res chain seq x y z
N MET A 1 -23.39 -5.71 2.55
CA MET A 1 -22.67 -4.46 2.88
C MET A 1 -21.28 -4.85 3.35
N SER A 2 -20.22 -4.43 2.66
CA SER A 2 -18.84 -4.73 3.06
C SER A 2 -18.20 -3.45 3.59
N ILE A 3 -17.80 -3.44 4.86
CA ILE A 3 -17.20 -2.27 5.52
C ILE A 3 -15.76 -2.61 5.89
N VAL A 4 -14.83 -1.72 5.55
CA VAL A 4 -13.39 -1.88 5.83
C VAL A 4 -12.86 -0.68 6.61
N LEU A 5 -12.23 -0.96 7.75
CA LEU A 5 -11.52 0.02 8.56
C LEU A 5 -10.01 -0.24 8.49
N LYS A 6 -9.21 0.81 8.38
CA LYS A 6 -7.75 0.75 8.32
C LYS A 6 -7.13 2.05 8.81
N MET A 7 -5.93 1.96 9.40
CA MET A 7 -5.14 3.13 9.74
C MET A 7 -4.65 3.84 8.47
N ALA A 8 -4.81 5.16 8.44
CA ALA A 8 -4.32 6.01 7.36
C ALA A 8 -2.99 6.72 7.72
N ALA A 9 -2.76 6.97 9.01
CA ALA A 9 -1.56 7.63 9.53
C ALA A 9 -1.25 7.18 10.96
N CYS A 10 0.01 7.32 11.37
CA CYS A 10 0.50 7.11 12.73
C CYS A 10 1.57 8.17 13.04
N ASN A 11 1.52 8.80 14.21
CA ASN A 11 2.45 9.88 14.60
C ASN A 11 2.61 10.99 13.54
N GLY A 12 1.51 11.35 12.86
CA GLY A 12 1.51 12.37 11.80
C GLY A 12 2.12 11.90 10.46
N GLN A 13 2.57 10.65 10.34
CA GLN A 13 3.17 10.09 9.13
C GLN A 13 2.24 9.11 8.43
N PRO A 14 2.30 8.99 7.09
CA PRO A 14 1.50 8.02 6.35
C PRO A 14 1.90 6.58 6.67
N VAL A 15 0.91 5.68 6.69
CA VAL A 15 1.14 4.24 6.77
C VAL A 15 0.55 3.55 5.55
N ALA A 16 1.17 2.45 5.12
CA ALA A 16 0.72 1.68 3.97
C ALA A 16 0.66 0.20 4.30
N LYS A 17 -0.32 -0.50 3.72
CA LYS A 17 -0.35 -1.96 3.71
C LYS A 17 0.02 -2.44 2.31
N ILE A 18 1.12 -3.19 2.21
CA ILE A 18 1.55 -3.89 1.00
C ILE A 18 1.05 -5.33 1.13
N SER A 19 0.37 -5.83 0.11
CA SER A 19 -0.17 -7.20 0.06
C SER A 19 0.29 -7.84 -1.24
N ASP A 20 0.58 -9.14 -1.20
CA ASP A 20 0.95 -9.90 -2.41
C ASP A 20 -0.24 -10.12 -3.36
N GLU A 21 -1.46 -10.02 -2.83
CA GLU A 21 -2.70 -10.08 -3.62
C GLU A 21 -3.01 -8.74 -4.31
N ALA A 22 -3.25 -8.83 -5.62
CA ALA A 22 -3.70 -7.71 -6.43
C ALA A 22 -4.97 -7.07 -5.84
N GLY A 23 -4.97 -5.74 -5.68
CA GLY A 23 -6.11 -4.98 -5.14
C GLY A 23 -6.17 -4.86 -3.61
N LYS A 24 -5.27 -5.52 -2.86
CA LYS A 24 -5.19 -5.38 -1.39
C LYS A 24 -4.08 -4.45 -0.90
N THR A 25 -3.33 -3.82 -1.82
CA THR A 25 -2.43 -2.71 -1.50
C THR A 25 -3.27 -1.45 -1.28
N HIS A 26 -3.14 -0.81 -0.12
CA HIS A 26 -3.85 0.43 0.17
C HIS A 26 -2.93 1.46 0.78
N CYS A 27 -2.74 2.57 0.08
CA CYS A 27 -2.19 3.81 0.58
C CYS A 27 -2.75 4.96 -0.26
N LYS A 28 -2.84 6.15 0.33
CA LYS A 28 -3.28 7.36 -0.39
C LYS A 28 -2.19 7.95 -1.28
N ASP A 29 -0.94 7.59 -1.02
CA ASP A 29 0.23 8.12 -1.71
C ASP A 29 0.94 7.02 -2.51
N PRO A 30 0.91 7.06 -3.86
CA PRO A 30 1.57 6.08 -4.70
C PRO A 30 3.11 6.17 -4.61
N ASN A 31 3.68 7.35 -4.34
CA ASN A 31 5.12 7.52 -4.22
C ASN A 31 5.64 6.86 -2.93
N PHE A 32 4.89 6.99 -1.84
CA PHE A 32 5.22 6.33 -0.58
C PHE A 32 5.18 4.79 -0.71
N VAL A 33 4.21 4.25 -1.47
CA VAL A 33 4.17 2.81 -1.76
C VAL A 33 5.34 2.36 -2.61
N ALA A 34 5.70 3.13 -3.65
CA ALA A 34 6.86 2.84 -4.49
C ALA A 34 8.16 2.85 -3.67
N TYR A 35 8.33 3.84 -2.79
CA TYR A 35 9.45 3.92 -1.85
C TYR A 35 9.51 2.70 -0.93
N LEU A 36 8.40 2.34 -0.28
CA LEU A 36 8.36 1.16 0.59
C LEU A 36 8.67 -0.13 -0.18
N ARG A 37 8.14 -0.30 -1.41
CA ARG A 37 8.46 -1.46 -2.25
C ARG A 37 9.95 -1.54 -2.58
N HIS A 38 10.58 -0.40 -2.86
CA HIS A 38 12.02 -0.34 -3.10
C HIS A 38 12.82 -0.72 -1.85
N VAL A 39 12.51 -0.10 -0.69
CA VAL A 39 13.20 -0.35 0.59
C VAL A 39 13.07 -1.81 1.02
N PHE A 40 11.88 -2.39 0.89
CA PHE A 40 11.61 -3.77 1.28
C PHE A 40 11.80 -4.80 0.16
N GLN A 41 12.36 -4.39 -0.99
CA GLN A 41 12.61 -5.24 -2.16
C GLN A 41 11.38 -6.05 -2.62
N VAL A 42 10.19 -5.48 -2.48
CA VAL A 42 8.94 -6.13 -2.88
C VAL A 42 8.74 -5.95 -4.38
N PRO A 43 8.60 -7.05 -5.16
CA PRO A 43 8.44 -6.97 -6.60
C PRO A 43 7.21 -6.12 -6.97
N ALA A 44 7.36 -5.29 -8.01
CA ALA A 44 6.25 -4.53 -8.55
C ALA A 44 5.15 -5.50 -9.00
N GLN A 45 3.91 -5.27 -8.56
CA GLN A 45 2.78 -6.07 -9.02
C GLN A 45 2.60 -5.81 -10.52
N PRO A 46 2.39 -6.85 -11.34
CA PRO A 46 2.07 -6.66 -12.75
C PRO A 46 0.77 -5.84 -12.82
N GLY A 47 0.84 -4.66 -13.42
CA GLY A 47 -0.34 -3.83 -13.67
C GLY A 47 -1.31 -4.65 -14.51
N LYS A 48 -2.53 -4.84 -14.00
CA LYS A 48 -3.61 -5.31 -14.87
C LYS A 48 -4.01 -4.12 -15.75
N GLU A 49 -3.81 -4.27 -17.06
CA GLU A 49 -4.55 -3.54 -18.10
C GLU A 49 -6.06 -3.60 -17.87
#